data_AF-A0A929A5N5-F1
#
_entry.id   AF-A0A929A5N5-F1
#
_cell.length_a   1.000
_cell.length_b   1.000
_cell.length_c   1.000
_cell.angle_alpha   90.00
_cell.angle_beta   90.00
_cell.angle_gamma   90.00
#
_symmetry.space_group_name_H-M   'P 1'
#
loop_
_entity.id
_entity.type
_entity.pdbx_description
1 polymer ?
#
loop_
_entity_poly.entity_id
_entity_poly.type
_entity_poly.pdbx_seq_one_letter_code
_entity_poly.pdbx_strand_id
1 'polypeptide(L)'
;MTASSNSFPIPFAPQSTQDTDLLQQIGFLPGVKELLSLRQVHALEHATVRVMEEMATIPLAAERVESITGLSTEQGFYLYGATDVAELRRAVPEALRRLVGGDWDIAVHPRCGTNLSVSMLLTLGLGSGLGWFLPKDPLGQALGFGVGAIAASSLAPDLGSLTQRHITTAIPFNLTVDTITAERDSWGRTTHFVRVHWVDVERVG
;
A
#
# COMPACT_ATOMS: atom_id res chain seq x y z
N MET A 1 23.56 10.78 -9.39
CA MET A 1 22.52 10.35 -10.35
C MET A 1 21.23 11.01 -9.91
N THR A 2 20.64 11.79 -10.80
CA THR A 2 19.57 12.75 -10.55
C THR A 2 18.28 12.05 -10.13
N ALA A 3 17.68 12.50 -9.01
CA ALA A 3 16.34 12.11 -8.61
C ALA A 3 15.37 12.54 -9.72
N SER A 4 14.81 11.57 -10.44
CA SER A 4 13.69 11.82 -11.35
C SER A 4 12.52 12.30 -10.53
N SER A 5 12.22 13.59 -10.59
CA SER A 5 10.96 14.15 -10.14
C SER A 5 9.86 13.57 -11.01
N ASN A 6 9.22 12.50 -10.56
CA ASN A 6 7.99 11.99 -11.18
C ASN A 6 6.90 13.05 -10.98
N SER A 7 6.75 13.95 -11.95
CA SER A 7 5.59 14.82 -12.08
C SER A 7 4.39 13.95 -12.42
N PHE A 8 3.66 13.52 -11.40
CA PHE A 8 2.44 12.74 -11.55
C PHE A 8 1.37 13.56 -12.28
N PRO A 9 0.64 12.99 -13.26
CA PRO A 9 -0.31 13.72 -14.10
C PRO A 9 -1.62 14.12 -13.39
N ILE A 10 -1.85 13.62 -12.17
CA ILE A 10 -3.03 13.95 -11.35
C ILE A 10 -2.55 14.56 -10.03
N PRO A 11 -3.03 15.76 -9.64
CA PRO A 11 -2.65 16.36 -8.37
C PRO A 11 -3.14 15.48 -7.21
N PHE A 12 -2.22 15.13 -6.31
CA PHE A 12 -2.54 14.46 -5.06
C PHE A 12 -2.53 15.50 -3.93
N ALA A 13 -3.71 15.86 -3.45
CA ALA A 13 -3.92 16.88 -2.42
C ALA A 13 -4.91 16.37 -1.36
N PRO A 14 -4.51 15.38 -0.53
CA PRO A 14 -5.37 14.83 0.51
C PRO A 14 -5.72 15.90 1.54
N GLN A 15 -6.99 15.89 2.00
CA GLN A 15 -7.48 16.79 3.03
C GLN A 15 -7.68 16.03 4.34
N SER A 16 -7.33 16.65 5.46
CA SER A 16 -7.36 16.00 6.78
C SER A 16 -8.75 15.55 7.24
N THR A 17 -9.82 16.20 6.76
CA THR A 17 -11.20 15.86 7.12
C THR A 17 -11.92 15.03 6.06
N GLN A 18 -11.28 14.71 4.93
CA GLN A 18 -11.93 14.11 3.77
C GLN A 18 -12.69 12.82 4.11
N ASP A 19 -12.04 11.89 4.82
CA ASP A 19 -12.66 10.60 5.13
C ASP A 19 -13.69 10.72 6.27
N THR A 20 -13.48 11.62 7.23
CA THR A 20 -14.51 11.96 8.25
C THR A 20 -15.76 12.53 7.60
N ASP A 21 -15.61 13.49 6.69
CA ASP A 21 -16.71 14.13 5.96
C ASP A 21 -17.47 13.11 5.11
N LEU A 22 -16.75 12.17 4.49
CA LEU A 22 -17.35 11.08 3.72
C LEU A 22 -18.16 10.13 4.62
N LEU A 23 -17.63 9.76 5.79
CA LEU A 23 -18.36 8.94 6.76
C LEU A 23 -19.62 9.62 7.29
N GLN A 24 -19.61 10.93 7.48
CA GLN A 24 -20.81 11.66 7.88
C GLN A 24 -21.91 11.61 6.81
N GLN A 25 -21.53 11.59 5.52
CA GLN A 25 -22.48 11.58 4.41
C GLN A 25 -23.02 10.18 4.09
N ILE A 26 -22.14 9.18 4.06
CA ILE A 26 -22.47 7.83 3.55
C ILE A 26 -22.06 6.69 4.49
N GLY A 27 -21.65 6.98 5.72
CA GLY A 27 -21.24 5.98 6.71
C GLY A 27 -22.36 5.03 7.17
N PHE A 28 -23.61 5.27 6.76
CA PHE A 28 -24.71 4.33 6.97
C PHE A 28 -24.63 3.10 6.05
N LEU A 29 -23.84 3.15 4.98
CA LEU A 29 -23.62 2.02 4.09
C LEU A 29 -22.63 1.03 4.76
N PRO A 30 -22.99 -0.27 4.85
CA PRO A 30 -22.10 -1.27 5.42
C PRO A 30 -20.76 -1.33 4.67
N GLY A 31 -19.64 -1.39 5.40
CA GLY A 31 -18.30 -1.57 4.81
C GLY A 31 -17.57 -0.27 4.46
N VAL A 32 -18.23 0.90 4.47
CA VAL A 32 -17.57 2.16 4.10
C VAL A 32 -16.49 2.54 5.10
N LYS A 33 -16.76 2.43 6.40
CA LYS A 33 -15.77 2.75 7.45
C LYS A 33 -14.60 1.78 7.39
N GLU A 34 -14.88 0.50 7.21
CA GLU A 34 -13.87 -0.55 7.11
C GLU A 34 -12.95 -0.30 5.91
N LEU A 35 -13.51 0.09 4.75
CA LEU A 35 -12.73 0.43 3.56
C LEU A 35 -11.84 1.66 3.78
N LEU A 36 -12.37 2.72 4.39
CA LEU A 36 -11.61 3.95 4.65
C LEU A 36 -10.49 3.71 5.66
N SER A 37 -10.80 3.01 6.77
CA SER A 37 -9.79 2.56 7.74
C SER A 37 -8.71 1.73 7.08
N LEU A 38 -9.08 0.73 6.26
CA LEU A 38 -8.13 -0.15 5.58
C LEU A 38 -7.13 0.63 4.71
N ARG A 39 -7.60 1.63 3.97
CA ARG A 39 -6.72 2.47 3.13
C ARG A 39 -5.72 3.28 3.95
N GLN A 40 -6.17 3.84 5.08
CA GLN A 40 -5.28 4.58 5.99
C GLN A 40 -4.27 3.66 6.68
N VAL A 41 -4.71 2.48 7.11
CA VAL A 41 -3.86 1.45 7.70
C VAL A 41 -2.79 1.00 6.70
N HIS A 42 -3.17 0.78 5.45
CA HIS A 42 -2.27 0.37 4.38
C HIS A 42 -1.18 1.41 4.07
N ALA A 43 -1.53 2.70 4.10
CA ALA A 43 -0.52 3.76 4.01
C ALA A 43 0.48 3.70 5.17
N LEU A 44 0.00 3.52 6.41
CA LEU A 44 0.83 3.45 7.60
C LEU A 44 1.73 2.21 7.60
N GLU A 45 1.25 1.07 7.12
CA GLU A 45 2.05 -0.14 6.90
C GLU A 45 3.22 0.14 5.96
N HIS A 46 2.94 0.68 4.77
CA HIS A 46 3.97 1.03 3.78
C HIS A 46 5.01 1.99 4.33
N ALA A 47 4.56 3.05 5.00
CA ALA A 47 5.44 4.03 5.59
C ALA A 47 6.28 3.44 6.73
N THR A 48 5.72 2.54 7.54
CA THR A 48 6.46 1.85 8.60
C THR A 48 7.59 1.02 8.02
N VAL A 49 7.31 0.20 6.99
CA VAL A 49 8.34 -0.60 6.32
C VAL A 49 9.41 0.30 5.71
N ARG A 50 9.02 1.40 5.05
CA ARG A 50 9.97 2.36 4.49
C ARG A 50 10.89 2.98 5.54
N VAL A 51 10.34 3.41 6.67
CA VAL A 51 11.13 3.95 7.78
C VAL A 51 12.09 2.91 8.33
N MET A 52 11.67 1.64 8.44
CA MET A 52 12.58 0.56 8.84
C MET A 52 13.71 0.34 7.81
N GLU A 53 13.41 0.39 6.51
CA GLU A 53 14.42 0.29 5.46
C GLU A 53 15.47 1.41 5.57
N GLU A 54 15.01 2.64 5.85
CA GLU A 54 15.88 3.79 6.06
C GLU A 54 16.71 3.70 7.36
N MET A 55 16.15 3.08 8.41
CA MET A 55 16.86 2.83 9.68
C MET A 55 17.89 1.70 9.59
N ALA A 56 17.80 0.83 8.57
CA ALA A 56 18.69 -0.30 8.38
C ALA A 56 20.07 0.15 7.83
N THR A 57 20.96 0.57 8.72
CA THR A 57 22.27 1.15 8.33
C THR A 57 23.34 0.14 7.91
N ILE A 58 23.10 -1.16 8.07
CA ILE A 58 24.06 -2.22 7.71
C ILE A 58 23.42 -3.23 6.73
N PRO A 59 24.19 -3.85 5.82
CA PRO A 59 23.65 -4.73 4.78
C PRO A 59 22.77 -5.87 5.31
N LEU A 60 23.21 -6.54 6.39
CA LEU A 60 22.44 -7.61 7.02
C LEU A 60 21.09 -7.14 7.59
N ALA A 61 21.01 -5.87 8.04
CA ALA A 61 19.76 -5.29 8.49
C ALA A 61 18.85 -4.95 7.30
N ALA A 62 19.41 -4.44 6.20
CA ALA A 62 18.66 -4.13 4.99
C ALA A 62 18.02 -5.40 4.39
N GLU A 63 18.79 -6.48 4.23
CA GLU A 63 18.28 -7.78 3.75
C GLU A 63 17.16 -8.32 4.64
N ARG A 64 17.27 -8.11 5.96
CA ARG A 64 16.25 -8.51 6.92
C ARG A 64 14.95 -7.75 6.72
N VAL A 65 15.01 -6.43 6.53
CA VAL A 65 13.83 -5.59 6.27
C VAL A 65 13.24 -5.87 4.88
N GLU A 66 14.08 -6.19 3.89
CA GLU A 66 13.62 -6.65 2.57
C GLU A 66 12.81 -7.95 2.65
N SER A 67 13.03 -8.80 3.65
CA SER A 67 12.21 -9.99 3.84
C SER A 67 10.83 -9.73 4.47
N ILE A 68 10.55 -8.50 4.92
CA ILE A 68 9.29 -8.15 5.58
C ILE A 68 8.15 -8.17 4.57
N THR A 69 7.08 -8.85 4.93
CA THR A 69 5.79 -8.84 4.22
C THR A 69 4.73 -8.27 5.14
N GLY A 70 3.95 -7.32 4.66
CA GLY A 70 2.85 -6.74 5.42
C GLY A 70 1.48 -7.26 4.99
N LEU A 71 0.53 -7.16 5.92
CA LEU A 71 -0.89 -7.44 5.70
C LEU A 71 -1.74 -6.45 6.49
N SER A 72 -2.39 -5.53 5.79
CA SER A 72 -3.31 -4.56 6.39
C SER A 72 -4.72 -5.11 6.59
N THR A 73 -5.33 -4.73 7.70
CA THR A 73 -6.75 -4.90 8.03
C THR A 73 -7.34 -3.55 8.43
N GLU A 74 -8.65 -3.47 8.63
CA GLU A 74 -9.32 -2.25 9.09
C GLU A 74 -9.02 -1.86 10.55
N GLN A 75 -8.39 -2.75 11.34
CA GLN A 75 -8.02 -2.51 12.75
C GLN A 75 -6.51 -2.34 12.96
N GLY A 76 -5.70 -2.46 11.92
CA GLY A 76 -4.25 -2.50 12.06
C GLY A 76 -3.59 -3.34 10.99
N PHE A 77 -2.28 -3.52 11.11
CA PHE A 77 -1.52 -4.29 10.13
C PHE A 77 -0.58 -5.28 10.79
N TYR A 78 -0.38 -6.40 10.13
CA TYR A 78 0.62 -7.40 10.47
C TYR A 78 1.90 -7.15 9.70
N LEU A 79 3.03 -7.39 10.33
CA LEU A 79 4.33 -7.50 9.68
C LEU A 79 4.93 -8.88 9.97
N TYR A 80 5.11 -9.65 8.90
CA TYR A 80 5.73 -10.95 8.91
C TYR A 80 7.19 -10.83 8.51
N GLY A 81 8.07 -11.52 9.22
CA GLY A 81 9.51 -11.53 8.94
C GLY A 81 10.34 -11.32 10.19
N ALA A 82 11.65 -11.20 10.00
CA ALA A 82 12.60 -10.99 11.09
C ALA A 82 12.59 -9.52 11.52
N THR A 83 11.55 -9.15 12.27
CA THR A 83 11.36 -7.78 12.74
C THR A 83 11.62 -7.67 14.23
N ASP A 84 12.42 -6.67 14.65
CA ASP A 84 12.61 -6.32 16.05
C ASP A 84 11.48 -5.40 16.53
N VAL A 85 10.80 -5.76 17.62
CA VAL A 85 9.76 -4.93 18.27
C VAL A 85 10.29 -3.55 18.63
N ALA A 86 11.55 -3.43 19.04
CA ALA A 86 12.15 -2.15 19.40
C ALA A 86 12.37 -1.25 18.17
N GLU A 87 12.59 -1.86 17.00
CA GLU A 87 12.63 -1.14 15.72
C GLU A 87 11.23 -0.67 15.34
N LEU A 88 10.21 -1.54 15.43
CA LEU A 88 8.82 -1.15 15.16
C LEU A 88 8.29 -0.04 16.05
N ARG A 89 8.59 -0.09 17.36
CA ARG A 89 8.19 0.95 18.32
C ARG A 89 8.76 2.34 17.98
N ARG A 90 9.83 2.40 17.19
CA ARG A 90 10.39 3.65 16.66
C ARG A 90 9.85 3.99 15.28
N ALA A 91 9.75 3.00 14.40
CA ALA A 91 9.36 3.20 13.01
C ALA A 91 7.90 3.61 12.84
N VAL A 92 6.97 2.97 13.57
CA VAL A 92 5.53 3.24 13.47
C VAL A 92 5.16 4.71 13.79
N PRO A 93 5.57 5.29 14.94
CA PRO A 93 5.24 6.69 15.23
C PRO A 93 5.93 7.67 14.27
N GLU A 94 7.15 7.37 13.82
CA GLU A 94 7.86 8.19 12.84
C GLU A 94 7.17 8.17 11.47
N ALA A 95 6.71 6.99 11.03
CA ALA A 95 5.95 6.82 9.80
C ALA A 95 4.63 7.61 9.84
N LEU A 96 3.86 7.50 10.92
CA LEU A 96 2.63 8.26 11.12
C LEU A 96 2.90 9.77 11.09
N ARG A 97 3.93 10.22 11.82
CA ARG A 97 4.33 11.63 11.87
C ARG A 97 4.71 12.18 10.50
N ARG A 98 5.47 11.42 9.71
CA ARG A 98 5.89 11.82 8.35
C ARG A 98 4.72 11.89 7.38
N LEU A 99 3.85 10.88 7.38
CA LEU A 99 2.65 10.85 6.52
C LEU A 99 1.73 12.04 6.79
N VAL A 100 1.38 12.27 8.06
CA VAL A 100 0.53 13.41 8.46
C VAL A 100 1.26 14.74 8.22
N GLY A 101 2.59 14.75 8.34
CA GLY A 101 3.46 15.90 8.10
C GLY A 101 3.70 16.25 6.61
N GLY A 102 3.12 15.50 5.66
CA GLY A 102 3.19 15.83 4.24
C GLY A 102 4.15 14.98 3.41
N ASP A 103 4.90 14.07 4.01
CA ASP A 103 5.72 13.10 3.29
C ASP A 103 4.82 11.96 2.80
N TRP A 104 4.06 12.21 1.73
CA TRP A 104 3.04 11.28 1.25
C TRP A 104 3.59 10.17 0.36
N ASP A 105 4.80 10.33 -0.18
CA ASP A 105 5.41 9.36 -1.09
C ASP A 105 5.79 8.04 -0.38
N ILE A 106 5.97 8.08 0.94
CA ILE A 106 6.21 6.86 1.75
C ILE A 106 4.95 6.02 1.95
N ALA A 107 3.75 6.51 1.59
CA ALA A 107 2.52 5.72 1.55
C ALA A 107 2.47 4.73 0.37
N VAL A 108 3.40 4.82 -0.57
CA VAL A 108 3.50 3.93 -1.74
C VAL A 108 4.74 3.05 -1.59
N HIS A 109 4.60 1.75 -1.83
CA HIS A 109 5.70 0.81 -1.68
C HIS A 109 5.93 0.00 -2.97
N PRO A 110 7.19 -0.15 -3.44
CA PRO A 110 7.49 -0.85 -4.69
C PRO A 110 7.11 -2.34 -4.65
N ARG A 111 7.10 -2.94 -3.46
CA ARG A 111 6.82 -4.37 -3.24
C ARG A 111 5.39 -4.66 -2.77
N CYS A 112 4.48 -3.69 -2.89
CA CYS A 112 3.08 -3.86 -2.53
C CYS A 112 2.38 -4.90 -3.44
N GLY A 113 1.54 -5.76 -2.87
CA GLY A 113 0.74 -6.74 -3.61
C GLY A 113 -0.17 -6.11 -4.68
N THR A 114 -0.61 -4.86 -4.48
CA THR A 114 -1.37 -4.08 -5.47
C THR A 114 -0.66 -3.99 -6.81
N ASN A 115 0.68 -3.88 -6.84
CA ASN A 115 1.44 -3.84 -8.09
C ASN A 115 1.29 -5.14 -8.89
N LEU A 116 1.32 -6.28 -8.19
CA LEU A 116 1.11 -7.59 -8.82
C LEU A 116 -0.33 -7.72 -9.36
N SER A 117 -1.32 -7.31 -8.58
CA SER A 117 -2.73 -7.33 -9.00
C SER A 117 -2.97 -6.47 -10.25
N VAL A 118 -2.41 -5.26 -10.29
CA VAL A 118 -2.49 -4.36 -11.46
C VAL A 118 -1.80 -4.99 -12.68
N SER A 119 -0.60 -5.56 -12.51
CA SER A 119 0.12 -6.25 -13.59
C SER A 119 -0.68 -7.42 -14.17
N MET A 120 -1.28 -8.25 -13.31
CA MET A 120 -2.14 -9.37 -13.73
C MET A 120 -3.38 -8.87 -14.47
N LEU A 121 -4.06 -7.85 -13.96
CA LEU A 121 -5.25 -7.28 -14.58
C LEU A 121 -4.93 -6.71 -15.97
N LEU A 122 -3.84 -5.97 -16.11
CA LEU A 122 -3.39 -5.42 -17.40
C LEU A 122 -3.02 -6.53 -18.37
N THR A 123 -2.27 -7.55 -17.91
CA THR A 123 -1.86 -8.67 -18.76
C THR A 123 -3.08 -9.43 -19.28
N LEU A 124 -4.03 -9.74 -18.41
CA LEU A 124 -5.27 -10.44 -18.81
C LEU A 124 -6.13 -9.56 -19.72
N GLY A 125 -6.31 -8.28 -19.39
CA GLY A 125 -7.12 -7.35 -20.17
C GLY A 125 -6.56 -7.08 -21.56
N LEU A 126 -5.28 -6.72 -21.64
CA LEU A 126 -4.60 -6.44 -22.91
C LEU A 126 -4.40 -7.72 -23.73
N GLY A 127 -3.99 -8.82 -23.09
CA GLY A 127 -3.80 -10.10 -23.77
C GLY A 127 -5.10 -10.64 -24.36
N SER A 128 -6.19 -10.67 -23.58
CA SER A 128 -7.50 -11.10 -24.08
C SER A 128 -8.06 -10.12 -25.11
N GLY A 129 -7.89 -8.81 -24.89
CA GLY A 129 -8.35 -7.78 -25.82
C GLY A 129 -7.68 -7.87 -27.18
N LEU A 130 -6.35 -8.06 -27.23
CA LEU A 130 -5.62 -8.30 -28.47
C LEU A 130 -5.98 -9.65 -29.09
N GLY A 131 -6.11 -10.69 -28.27
CA GLY A 131 -6.57 -12.02 -28.70
C GLY A 131 -7.93 -11.99 -29.38
N TRP A 132 -8.82 -11.06 -29.01
CA TRP A 132 -10.14 -10.89 -29.64
C TRP A 132 -10.05 -10.51 -31.12
N PHE A 133 -9.05 -9.72 -31.50
CA PHE A 133 -8.83 -9.24 -32.86
C PHE A 133 -7.93 -10.17 -33.70
N LEU A 134 -7.32 -11.18 -33.07
CA LEU A 134 -6.46 -12.16 -33.71
C LEU A 134 -7.22 -13.46 -34.02
N PRO A 135 -6.66 -14.34 -34.88
CA PRO A 135 -7.18 -15.68 -35.08
C PRO A 135 -7.38 -16.43 -33.75
N LYS A 136 -8.50 -17.15 -33.63
CA LYS A 136 -8.85 -17.92 -32.42
C LYS A 136 -8.13 -19.26 -32.29
N ASP A 137 -7.14 -19.51 -33.13
CA ASP A 137 -6.24 -20.65 -32.98
C ASP A 137 -5.21 -20.41 -31.86
N PRO A 138 -4.57 -21.47 -31.33
CA PRO A 138 -3.63 -21.34 -30.22
C PRO A 138 -2.47 -20.38 -30.46
N LEU A 139 -1.97 -20.26 -31.70
CA LEU A 139 -0.84 -19.38 -32.01
C LEU A 139 -1.27 -17.92 -32.01
N GLY A 140 -2.42 -17.60 -32.64
CA GLY A 140 -2.98 -16.26 -32.63
C GLY A 140 -3.26 -15.76 -31.21
N GLN A 141 -3.83 -16.61 -30.35
CA GLN A 141 -4.08 -16.26 -28.96
C GLN A 141 -2.78 -16.11 -28.16
N ALA A 142 -1.79 -17.00 -28.36
CA ALA A 142 -0.49 -16.90 -27.70
C ALA A 142 0.25 -15.60 -28.07
N LEU A 143 0.19 -15.18 -29.34
CA LEU A 143 0.74 -13.90 -29.79
C LEU A 143 0.02 -12.71 -29.17
N GLY A 144 -1.32 -12.75 -29.10
CA GLY A 144 -2.11 -11.72 -28.43
C GLY A 144 -1.72 -11.54 -26.96
N PHE A 145 -1.61 -12.65 -26.22
CA PHE A 145 -1.15 -12.64 -24.83
C PHE A 145 0.32 -12.20 -24.69
N GLY A 146 1.21 -12.61 -25.59
CA GLY A 146 2.62 -12.21 -25.57
C GLY A 146 2.79 -10.70 -25.73
N VAL A 147 2.11 -10.11 -26.72
CA VAL A 147 2.12 -8.65 -26.94
C VAL A 147 1.44 -7.92 -25.77
N GLY A 148 0.30 -8.44 -25.31
CA GLY A 148 -0.43 -7.88 -24.17
C GLY A 148 0.41 -7.87 -22.89
N ALA A 149 1.17 -8.92 -22.63
CA ALA A 149 2.06 -9.02 -21.47
C ALA A 149 3.24 -8.02 -21.54
N ILE A 150 3.81 -7.79 -22.73
CA ILE A 150 4.87 -6.78 -22.92
C ILE A 150 4.32 -5.36 -22.69
N ALA A 151 3.14 -5.07 -23.22
CA ALA A 151 2.47 -3.80 -22.97
C ALA A 151 2.13 -3.62 -21.48
N ALA A 152 1.60 -4.66 -20.84
CA ALA A 152 1.28 -4.65 -19.43
C ALA A 152 2.51 -4.42 -18.54
N SER A 153 3.63 -5.10 -18.80
CA SER A 153 4.86 -4.96 -18.00
C SER A 153 5.45 -3.55 -18.07
N SER A 154 5.25 -2.86 -19.20
CA SER A 154 5.69 -1.48 -19.40
C SER A 154 4.81 -0.48 -18.62
N LEU A 155 3.50 -0.75 -18.51
CA LEU A 155 2.52 0.15 -17.88
C LEU A 155 2.31 -0.13 -16.38
N ALA A 156 2.51 -1.37 -15.95
CA ALA A 156 2.17 -1.83 -14.60
C ALA A 156 2.91 -1.09 -13.47
N PRO A 157 4.20 -0.72 -13.58
CA PRO A 157 4.88 -0.01 -12.50
C PRO A 157 4.22 1.33 -12.15
N ASP A 158 3.94 2.15 -13.16
CA ASP A 158 3.34 3.47 -12.97
C ASP A 158 1.88 3.37 -12.55
N LEU A 159 1.10 2.50 -13.21
CA LEU A 159 -0.31 2.29 -12.87
C LEU A 159 -0.49 1.62 -11.50
N GLY A 160 0.44 0.77 -11.09
CA GLY A 160 0.49 0.17 -9.76
C GLY A 160 0.71 1.24 -8.69
N SER A 161 1.72 2.11 -8.87
CA SER A 161 1.96 3.24 -7.97
C SER A 161 0.77 4.19 -7.87
N LEU A 162 0.11 4.49 -9.00
CA LEU A 162 -1.09 5.34 -9.02
C LEU A 162 -2.27 4.69 -8.29
N THR A 163 -2.48 3.39 -8.52
CA THR A 163 -3.52 2.62 -7.86
C THR A 163 -3.27 2.57 -6.36
N GLN A 164 -2.02 2.40 -5.94
CA GLN A 164 -1.67 2.51 -4.52
C GLN A 164 -2.09 3.87 -3.96
N ARG A 165 -1.54 4.94 -4.53
CA ARG A 165 -1.74 6.31 -4.04
C ARG A 165 -3.20 6.76 -3.99
N HIS A 166 -4.00 6.41 -4.99
CA HIS A 166 -5.34 6.96 -5.15
C HIS A 166 -6.45 6.01 -4.74
N ILE A 167 -6.19 4.70 -4.71
CA ILE A 167 -7.23 3.68 -4.50
C ILE A 167 -6.95 2.87 -3.24
N THR A 168 -5.76 2.27 -3.10
CA THR A 168 -5.53 1.32 -1.99
C THR A 168 -4.92 1.94 -0.75
N THR A 169 -4.44 3.19 -0.83
CA THR A 169 -3.91 3.93 0.32
C THR A 169 -4.61 5.28 0.50
N ALA A 170 -4.54 5.81 1.72
CA ALA A 170 -5.03 7.14 2.11
C ALA A 170 -4.16 7.65 3.27
N ILE A 171 -3.97 8.98 3.38
CA ILE A 171 -3.14 9.52 4.47
C ILE A 171 -3.85 9.29 5.81
N PRO A 172 -3.16 8.73 6.83
CA PRO A 172 -3.75 8.30 8.09
C PRO A 172 -4.06 9.47 9.04
N PHE A 173 -4.92 10.40 8.61
CA PHE A 173 -5.36 11.51 9.45
C PHE A 173 -6.30 11.06 10.57
N ASN A 174 -7.00 9.94 10.37
CA ASN A 174 -8.00 9.41 11.30
C ASN A 174 -7.48 8.21 12.09
N LEU A 175 -6.18 7.97 12.14
CA LEU A 175 -5.62 6.84 12.89
C LEU A 175 -4.76 7.31 14.04
N THR A 176 -4.85 6.58 15.15
CA THR A 176 -3.82 6.58 16.17
C THR A 176 -3.42 5.15 16.51
N VAL A 177 -2.20 5.00 16.97
CA VAL A 177 -1.57 3.70 17.23
C VAL A 177 -1.82 3.33 18.69
N ASP A 178 -2.43 2.16 18.92
CA ASP A 178 -2.76 1.67 20.24
C ASP A 178 -1.65 0.84 20.85
N THR A 179 -1.36 -0.29 20.19
CA THR A 179 -0.47 -1.32 20.72
C THR A 179 0.31 -1.96 19.59
N ILE A 180 1.52 -2.40 19.92
CA ILE A 180 2.37 -3.20 19.05
C ILE A 180 2.61 -4.51 19.80
N THR A 181 1.97 -5.58 19.33
CA THR A 181 2.00 -6.90 19.95
C THR A 181 2.80 -7.87 19.09
N ALA A 182 3.71 -8.61 19.73
CA ALA A 182 4.33 -9.77 19.11
C ALA A 182 3.36 -10.95 19.23
N GLU A 183 2.96 -11.50 18.10
CA GLU A 183 2.07 -12.63 17.98
C GLU A 183 2.79 -13.80 17.30
N ARG A 184 2.16 -14.97 17.34
CA ARG A 184 2.57 -16.12 16.54
C ARG A 184 1.45 -16.47 15.59
N ASP A 185 1.78 -16.62 14.32
CA ASP A 185 0.82 -17.13 13.35
C ASP A 185 0.49 -18.61 13.64
N SER A 186 -0.50 -19.15 12.93
CA SER A 186 -0.91 -20.56 13.04
C SER A 186 0.19 -21.55 12.66
N TRP A 187 1.27 -21.10 12.02
CA TRP A 187 2.46 -21.88 11.68
C TRP A 187 3.62 -21.65 12.68
N GLY A 188 3.39 -20.93 13.78
CA GLY A 188 4.36 -20.68 14.84
C GLY A 188 5.41 -19.61 14.54
N ARG A 189 5.32 -18.92 13.40
CA ARG A 189 6.24 -17.84 13.00
C ARG A 189 5.93 -16.59 13.80
N THR A 190 6.97 -15.84 14.13
CA THR A 190 6.80 -14.55 14.82
C THR A 190 6.22 -13.55 13.83
N THR A 191 5.13 -12.89 14.23
CA THR A 191 4.50 -11.79 13.52
C THR A 191 4.28 -10.65 14.50
N HIS A 192 4.24 -9.42 14.00
CA HIS A 192 3.93 -8.26 14.84
C HIS A 192 2.64 -7.63 14.34
N PHE A 193 1.67 -7.46 15.23
CA PHE A 193 0.45 -6.75 14.93
C PHE A 193 0.53 -5.33 15.51
N VAL A 194 0.35 -4.35 14.64
CA VAL A 194 0.23 -2.93 15.01
C VAL A 194 -1.25 -2.61 15.00
N ARG A 195 -1.84 -2.52 16.20
CA ARG A 195 -3.24 -2.15 16.37
C ARG A 195 -3.38 -0.64 16.28
N VAL A 196 -4.40 -0.20 15.54
CA VAL A 196 -4.81 1.19 15.47
C VAL A 196 -6.29 1.32 15.83
N HIS A 197 -6.72 2.54 16.16
CA HIS A 197 -8.11 2.88 16.19
C HIS A 197 -8.40 4.15 15.41
N TRP A 198 -9.65 4.24 14.94
CA TRP A 198 -10.17 5.40 14.24
C TRP A 198 -10.40 6.55 15.21
N VAL A 199 -9.93 7.75 14.86
CA VAL A 199 -10.19 9.02 15.54
C VAL A 199 -10.86 9.99 14.58
N ASP A 200 -11.91 10.66 15.05
CA ASP A 200 -12.57 11.70 14.27
C ASP A 200 -11.73 12.98 14.30
N VAL A 201 -11.43 13.51 13.12
CA VAL A 201 -10.69 14.76 12.98
C VAL A 201 -11.70 15.90 12.94
N GLU A 202 -11.73 16.71 13.99
CA GLU A 202 -12.56 17.92 14.00
C GLU A 202 -11.97 18.97 13.05
N ARG A 203 -12.85 19.74 12.38
CA ARG A 203 -12.40 20.93 11.65
C ARG A 203 -11.79 21.91 12.64
N VAL A 204 -10.49 22.14 12.56
CA VAL A 204 -9.90 23.34 13.16
C VAL A 204 -10.45 24.53 12.38
N GLY A 205 -11.35 25.28 13.02
CA GLY A 205 -11.99 26.48 12.46
C GLY A 205 -11.04 27.65 12.28
#